data_AF-A0A2E3C0G3-F1
#
_entry.id   AF-A0A2E3C0G3-F1
#
_cell.length_a   1.000
_cell.length_b   1.000
_cell.length_c   1.000
_cell.angle_alpha   90.00
_cell.angle_beta   90.00
_cell.angle_gamma   90.00
#
_symmetry.space_group_name_H-M   'P 1'
#
loop_
_entity.id
_entity.type
_entity.pdbx_description
1 polymer ?
#
loop_
_entity_poly.entity_id
_entity_poly.type
_entity_poly.pdbx_seq_one_letter_code
_entity_poly.pdbx_strand_id
1 'polypeptide(L)'
;MDIGIENILVRVTGQVLIENTDLKLANKEKYGLISPNGRGKSTLLKHIATGLIKIPENMSCLYVEQEVIGEEISVFDTVINANIKRTELIKKNNELEIMMENEEDETKYQELVDEYTIVNDEMNAINIEAE
;
A
#
# COMPACT_ATOMS: atom_id res chain seq x y z
N MET A 1 13.08 -7.77 14.29
CA MET A 1 13.67 -8.80 13.42
C MET A 1 14.55 -8.08 12.42
N ASP A 2 15.72 -8.63 12.13
CA ASP A 2 16.65 -8.05 11.16
C ASP A 2 16.23 -8.49 9.74
N ILE A 3 16.56 -7.68 8.74
CA ILE A 3 16.34 -7.99 7.32
C ILE A 3 17.67 -8.46 6.74
N GLY A 4 17.68 -9.67 6.17
CA GLY A 4 18.81 -10.19 5.40
C GLY A 4 18.34 -10.58 4.01
N ILE A 5 18.94 -9.99 2.98
CA ILE A 5 18.66 -10.30 1.58
C ILE A 5 20.00 -10.62 0.92
N GLU A 6 20.09 -11.78 0.30
CA GLU A 6 21.33 -12.27 -0.31
C GLU A 6 21.23 -12.24 -1.83
N ASN A 7 22.37 -12.08 -2.49
CA ASN A 7 22.51 -12.18 -3.95
C ASN A 7 21.53 -11.28 -4.73
N ILE A 8 21.38 -10.03 -4.29
CA ILE A 8 20.53 -9.05 -4.97
C ILE A 8 21.03 -8.83 -6.39
N LEU A 9 20.10 -8.97 -7.34
CA LEU A 9 20.29 -8.63 -8.74
C LEU A 9 19.19 -7.66 -9.17
N VAL A 10 19.59 -6.46 -9.61
CA VAL A 10 18.68 -5.44 -10.14
C VAL A 10 19.09 -5.09 -11.55
N ARG A 11 18.18 -5.32 -12.49
CA ARG A 11 18.33 -4.98 -13.91
C ARG A 11 17.17 -4.10 -14.36
N VAL A 12 17.49 -3.05 -15.12
CA VAL A 12 16.51 -2.15 -15.74
C VAL A 12 16.87 -2.03 -17.21
N THR A 13 15.90 -2.29 -18.10
CA THR A 13 16.08 -2.17 -19.57
C THR A 13 17.37 -2.82 -20.09
N GLY A 14 17.73 -4.00 -19.56
CA GLY A 14 18.94 -4.74 -19.93
C GLY A 14 20.24 -4.29 -19.24
N GLN A 15 20.25 -3.15 -18.55
CA GLN A 15 21.41 -2.69 -17.78
C GLN A 15 21.40 -3.28 -16.37
N VAL A 16 22.54 -3.80 -15.94
CA VAL A 16 22.77 -4.23 -14.55
C VAL A 16 23.09 -3.01 -13.69
N LEU A 17 22.28 -2.78 -12.65
CA LEU A 17 22.49 -1.69 -11.70
C LEU A 17 23.12 -2.20 -10.39
N ILE A 18 22.69 -3.37 -9.94
CA ILE A 18 23.18 -4.06 -8.73
C ILE A 18 23.31 -5.53 -9.08
N GLU A 19 24.41 -6.16 -8.67
CA GLU A 19 24.68 -7.58 -8.91
C GLU A 19 25.49 -8.16 -7.74
N ASN A 20 25.20 -9.41 -7.38
CA ASN A 20 25.90 -10.17 -6.34
C ASN A 20 26.13 -9.36 -5.04
N THR A 21 25.08 -8.68 -4.58
CA THR A 21 25.15 -7.81 -3.40
C THR A 21 24.25 -8.34 -2.30
N ASP A 22 24.79 -8.42 -1.09
CA ASP A 22 24.01 -8.75 0.11
C ASP A 22 23.61 -7.49 0.87
N LEU A 23 22.36 -7.43 1.32
CA LEU A 23 21.82 -6.34 2.13
C LEU A 23 21.42 -6.88 3.50
N LYS A 24 21.98 -6.28 4.57
CA LYS A 24 21.63 -6.59 5.95
C LYS A 24 21.21 -5.30 6.66
N LEU A 25 19.99 -5.29 7.18
CA LEU A 25 19.44 -4.16 7.95
C LEU A 25 19.08 -4.67 9.34
N ALA A 26 19.73 -4.13 10.36
CA ALA A 26 19.43 -4.43 11.74
C ALA A 26 18.16 -3.70 12.19
N ASN A 27 17.38 -4.35 13.04
CA ASN A 27 16.17 -3.77 13.59
C ASN A 27 16.50 -2.50 14.41
N LYS A 28 15.64 -1.48 14.33
CA LYS A 28 15.74 -0.18 15.02
C LYS A 28 16.88 0.74 14.54
N GLU A 29 17.62 0.35 13.52
CA GLU A 29 18.66 1.19 12.91
C GLU A 29 18.13 2.03 11.75
N LYS A 30 18.79 3.15 11.47
CA LYS A 30 18.48 4.05 10.36
C LYS A 30 19.58 4.01 9.32
N TYR A 31 19.22 3.68 8.08
CA TYR A 31 20.17 3.52 6.98
C TYR A 31 19.98 4.59 5.91
N GLY A 32 21.08 5.10 5.38
CA GLY A 32 21.11 6.00 4.23
C GLY A 32 21.74 5.31 3.03
N LEU A 33 21.06 5.34 1.89
CA LEU A 33 21.58 4.81 0.63
C LEU A 33 22.12 5.97 -0.23
N ILE A 34 23.44 6.00 -0.44
CA ILE A 34 24.12 7.08 -1.14
C ILE A 34 24.78 6.53 -2.42
N SER A 35 24.46 7.17 -3.54
CA SER A 35 25.08 6.90 -4.83
C SER A 35 24.80 8.06 -5.79
N PRO A 36 25.60 8.24 -6.87
CA PRO A 36 25.21 9.09 -7.99
C PRO A 36 23.85 8.71 -8.57
N ASN A 37 23.21 9.65 -9.27
CA ASN A 37 21.97 9.40 -10.00
C ASN A 37 22.17 8.32 -11.08
N GLY A 38 21.14 7.48 -11.28
CA GLY A 38 21.19 6.39 -12.26
C GLY A 38 21.92 5.13 -11.81
N ARG A 39 22.31 5.01 -10.53
CA ARG A 39 22.98 3.81 -9.99
C ARG A 39 22.05 2.80 -9.31
N GLY A 40 20.74 2.93 -9.51
CA GLY A 40 19.76 1.95 -9.02
C GLY A 40 19.26 2.16 -7.59
N LYS A 41 19.54 3.29 -6.94
CA LYS A 41 19.00 3.63 -5.60
C LYS A 41 17.48 3.53 -5.54
N SER A 42 16.79 4.33 -6.35
CA SER A 42 15.32 4.35 -6.35
C SER A 42 14.75 3.02 -6.87
N THR A 43 15.45 2.36 -7.80
CA THR A 43 15.07 1.03 -8.31
C THR A 43 15.14 -0.05 -7.22
N LEU A 44 16.20 -0.07 -6.41
CA LEU A 44 16.34 -1.00 -5.29
C LEU A 44 15.19 -0.83 -4.30
N LEU A 45 14.94 0.42 -3.88
CA LEU A 45 13.85 0.73 -2.95
C LEU A 45 12.49 0.34 -3.54
N LYS A 46 12.24 0.65 -4.82
CA LYS A 46 11.00 0.26 -5.50
C LYS A 46 10.84 -1.26 -5.58
N HIS A 47 11.89 -2.01 -5.89
CA HIS A 47 11.83 -3.48 -5.95
C HIS A 47 11.55 -4.13 -4.59
N ILE A 48 12.06 -3.55 -3.49
CA ILE A 48 11.71 -3.99 -2.14
C ILE A 48 10.23 -3.70 -1.88
N ALA A 49 9.77 -2.48 -2.19
CA ALA A 49 8.40 -2.05 -1.97
C ALA A 49 7.36 -2.86 -2.76
N THR A 50 7.67 -3.21 -4.01
CA THR A 50 6.78 -4.02 -4.87
C THR A 50 6.89 -5.52 -4.61
N GLY A 51 7.75 -5.95 -3.68
CA GLY A 51 7.96 -7.37 -3.36
C GLY A 51 8.77 -8.16 -4.40
N LEU A 52 9.36 -7.50 -5.39
CA LEU A 52 10.32 -8.14 -6.32
C LEU A 52 11.57 -8.60 -5.56
N ILE A 53 11.98 -7.85 -4.54
CA ILE A 53 12.94 -8.27 -3.53
C ILE A 53 12.14 -8.59 -2.27
N LYS A 54 12.12 -9.86 -1.88
CA LYS A 54 11.34 -10.33 -0.73
C LYS A 54 11.98 -9.89 0.58
N ILE A 55 11.16 -9.35 1.48
CA ILE A 55 11.46 -9.15 2.89
C ILE A 55 10.66 -10.16 3.74
N PRO A 56 11.01 -10.40 5.01
CA PRO A 56 10.25 -11.27 5.89
C PRO A 56 8.75 -10.89 5.96
N GLU A 57 7.86 -11.89 5.92
CA GLU A 57 6.40 -11.69 5.81
C GLU A 57 5.78 -10.95 7.01
N ASN A 58 6.43 -10.99 8.16
CA ASN A 58 6.00 -10.30 9.38
C ASN A 58 6.45 -8.83 9.44
N MET A 59 6.92 -8.24 8.34
CA MET A 59 7.30 -6.83 8.26
C MET A 59 6.42 -6.08 7.25
N SER A 60 5.91 -4.93 7.66
CA SER A 60 5.26 -3.97 6.77
C SER A 60 6.29 -3.11 6.04
N CYS A 61 6.14 -2.93 4.74
CA CYS A 61 6.93 -1.99 3.93
C CYS A 61 6.04 -0.82 3.48
N LEU A 62 6.49 0.41 3.72
CA LEU A 62 5.88 1.62 3.18
C LEU A 62 6.92 2.33 2.32
N TYR A 63 6.53 2.68 1.10
CA TYR A 63 7.39 3.35 0.13
C TYR A 63 6.76 4.68 -0.29
N VAL A 64 7.60 5.72 -0.33
CA VAL A 64 7.21 7.07 -0.75
C VAL A 64 7.92 7.36 -2.06
N GLU A 65 7.16 7.69 -3.10
CA GLU A 65 7.72 8.03 -4.40
C GLU A 65 8.45 9.38 -4.36
N GLN A 66 9.45 9.53 -5.22
CA GLN A 66 10.34 10.70 -5.22
C GLN A 66 9.67 11.96 -5.82
N GLU A 67 8.70 11.79 -6.70
CA GLU A 67 7.98 12.88 -7.35
C GLU A 67 6.49 12.61 -7.26
N VAL A 68 5.75 13.57 -6.68
CA VAL A 68 4.30 13.62 -6.76
C VAL A 68 3.99 14.76 -7.71
N ILE A 69 3.23 14.50 -8.76
CA ILE A 69 2.70 15.59 -9.59
C ILE A 69 1.79 16.39 -8.65
N GLY A 70 2.06 17.69 -8.51
CA GLY A 70 1.23 18.55 -7.66
C GLY A 70 -0.18 18.57 -8.22
N GLU A 71 -1.09 17.89 -7.54
CA GLU A 71 -2.52 17.95 -7.81
C GLU A 71 -3.13 19.11 -7.00
N GLU A 72 -4.28 19.64 -7.43
CA GLU A 72 -5.04 20.64 -6.65
C GLU A 72 -5.76 20.01 -5.43
N ILE A 73 -5.18 18.96 -4.85
CA ILE A 73 -5.68 18.26 -3.68
C ILE A 73 -4.95 18.82 -2.46
N SER A 74 -5.68 19.05 -1.37
CA SER A 74 -5.07 19.54 -0.14
C SER A 74 -4.10 18.50 0.44
N VAL A 75 -3.12 18.97 1.23
CA VAL A 75 -2.19 18.06 1.94
C VAL A 75 -2.97 17.11 2.86
N PHE A 76 -4.04 17.61 3.48
CA PHE A 76 -4.90 16.81 4.34
C PHE A 76 -5.55 15.66 3.57
N ASP A 77 -6.23 15.99 2.47
CA ASP A 77 -6.90 14.99 1.63
C ASP A 77 -5.90 14.00 1.03
N THR A 78 -4.71 14.45 0.64
CA THR A 78 -3.63 13.58 0.15
C THR A 78 -3.25 12.52 1.18
N VAL A 79 -3.07 12.92 2.44
CA VAL A 79 -2.70 12.00 3.53
C VAL A 79 -3.84 11.05 3.85
N ILE A 80 -5.08 11.53 3.86
CA ILE A 80 -6.27 10.70 4.10
C ILE A 80 -6.44 9.67 2.97
N ASN A 81 -6.29 10.10 1.71
CA ASN A 81 -6.45 9.26 0.52
C ASN A 81 -5.33 8.23 0.34
N ALA A 82 -4.15 8.45 0.96
CA ALA A 82 -3.07 7.47 0.95
C ALA A 82 -3.47 6.15 1.65
N ASN A 83 -4.49 6.16 2.52
CA ASN A 83 -5.08 4.95 3.05
C ASN A 83 -6.07 4.34 2.03
N ILE A 84 -5.52 3.60 1.05
CA ILE A 84 -6.28 2.97 -0.03
C ILE A 84 -7.43 2.12 0.52
N LYS A 85 -7.17 1.30 1.55
CA LYS A 85 -8.18 0.42 2.16
C LYS A 85 -9.35 1.24 2.72
N ARG A 86 -9.08 2.38 3.36
CA ARG A 86 -10.15 3.28 3.85
C ARG A 86 -11.01 3.79 2.71
N THR A 87 -10.38 4.30 1.66
CA THR A 87 -11.09 4.86 0.50
C THR A 87 -11.98 3.82 -0.18
N GLU A 88 -11.47 2.59 -0.32
CA GLU A 88 -12.23 1.47 -0.90
C GLU A 88 -13.42 1.06 -0.03
N LEU A 89 -13.25 0.96 1.28
CA LEU A 89 -14.34 0.60 2.20
C LEU A 89 -15.45 1.65 2.23
N ILE A 90 -15.11 2.94 2.31
CA ILE A 90 -16.11 4.03 2.25
C ILE A 90 -16.90 3.98 0.95
N LYS A 91 -16.19 3.81 -0.18
CA LYS A 91 -16.83 3.72 -1.49
C LYS A 91 -17.79 2.52 -1.55
N LYS A 92 -17.35 1.35 -1.08
CA LYS A 92 -18.17 0.14 -1.04
C LYS A 92 -19.38 0.30 -0.13
N ASN A 93 -19.22 0.93 1.04
CA ASN A 93 -20.32 1.21 1.98
C ASN A 93 -21.41 2.07 1.32
N ASN A 94 -21.02 3.17 0.67
CA ASN A 94 -21.95 4.06 -0.03
C ASN A 94 -22.63 3.35 -1.22
N GLU A 95 -21.92 2.50 -1.96
CA GLU A 95 -22.50 1.70 -3.05
C GLU A 95 -23.56 0.73 -2.52
N LEU A 96 -23.29 0.06 -1.39
CA LEU A 96 -24.25 -0.85 -0.75
C LEU A 96 -25.49 -0.12 -0.25
N GLU A 97 -25.35 1.07 0.35
CA GLU A 97 -26.51 1.89 0.75
C GLU A 97 -27.42 2.20 -0.43
N ILE A 98 -26.86 2.63 -1.56
CA ILE A 98 -27.61 2.93 -2.78
C ILE A 98 -28.28 1.67 -3.34
N MET A 99 -27.60 0.51 -3.31
CA MET A 99 -28.18 -0.75 -3.77
C MET A 99 -29.35 -1.19 -2.88
N MET A 100 -29.22 -1.05 -1.55
CA MET A 100 -30.26 -1.38 -0.58
C MET A 100 -31.51 -0.51 -0.73
N GLU A 101 -31.36 0.78 -1.06
CA GLU A 101 -32.50 1.68 -1.29
C GLU A 101 -33.34 1.31 -2.52
N ASN A 102 -32.71 0.70 -3.54
CA ASN A 102 -33.34 0.41 -4.82
C ASN A 102 -33.72 -1.07 -5.01
N GLU A 103 -33.45 -1.94 -4.03
CA GLU A 103 -33.72 -3.37 -4.13
C GLU A 103 -35.09 -3.72 -3.54
N GLU A 104 -35.95 -4.32 -4.36
CA GLU A 104 -37.31 -4.72 -3.97
C GLU A 104 -37.39 -6.21 -3.62
N ASP A 105 -36.40 -7.03 -4.03
CA ASP A 105 -36.33 -8.45 -3.69
C ASP A 105 -35.83 -8.64 -2.26
N GLU A 106 -36.70 -9.15 -1.37
CA GLU A 106 -36.37 -9.37 0.05
C GLU A 106 -35.13 -10.25 0.27
N THR A 107 -34.88 -11.22 -0.62
CA THR A 107 -33.74 -12.14 -0.48
C THR A 107 -32.44 -11.40 -0.78
N LYS A 108 -32.41 -10.64 -1.89
CA LYS A 108 -31.24 -9.83 -2.25
C LYS A 108 -31.00 -8.67 -1.28
N TYR A 109 -32.07 -8.05 -0.79
CA TYR A 109 -31.98 -7.02 0.23
C TYR A 109 -31.28 -7.55 1.48
N GLN A 110 -31.66 -8.76 1.94
CA GLN A 110 -31.00 -9.37 3.09
C GLN A 110 -29.52 -9.68 2.84
N GLU A 111 -29.16 -10.16 1.64
CA GLU A 111 -27.76 -10.37 1.24
C GLU A 111 -26.95 -9.06 1.28
N LEU A 112 -27.52 -7.95 0.79
CA LEU A 112 -26.88 -6.63 0.83
C LEU A 112 -26.70 -6.11 2.26
N VAL A 113 -27.69 -6.33 3.14
CA VAL A 113 -27.61 -5.98 4.58
C VAL A 113 -26.48 -6.74 5.27
N ASP A 114 -26.33 -8.04 4.97
CA ASP A 114 -25.27 -8.87 5.54
C ASP A 114 -23.89 -8.37 5.07
N GLU A 115 -23.74 -8.06 3.78
CA GLU A 115 -22.49 -7.50 3.23
C GLU A 115 -22.17 -6.11 3.80
N TYR A 116 -23.19 -5.25 3.94
CA TYR A 116 -23.07 -3.92 4.56
C TYR A 116 -22.59 -4.00 6.01
N THR A 117 -23.10 -4.97 6.77
CA THR A 117 -22.69 -5.22 8.16
C THR A 117 -21.21 -5.61 8.22
N ILE A 118 -20.75 -6.52 7.35
CA ILE A 118 -19.34 -6.92 7.27
C ILE A 118 -18.44 -5.72 6.95
N VAL A 119 -18.81 -4.90 5.97
CA VAL A 119 -18.04 -3.70 5.58
C VAL A 119 -17.95 -2.71 6.73
N ASN A 120 -19.04 -2.48 7.47
CA ASN A 120 -19.03 -1.61 8.65
C ASN A 120 -18.15 -2.13 9.78
N ASP A 121 -18.18 -3.44 10.05
CA ASP A 121 -17.28 -4.05 11.03
C ASP A 121 -15.81 -3.89 10.63
N GLU A 122 -15.50 -4.04 9.34
CA GLU A 122 -14.16 -3.78 8.81
C GLU A 122 -13.75 -2.31 8.96
N MET A 123 -14.64 -1.36 8.69
CA MET A 123 -14.40 0.08 8.85
C MET A 123 -14.11 0.44 10.31
N ASN A 124 -14.92 -0.09 11.23
CA ASN A 124 -14.73 0.07 12.67
C ASN A 124 -13.38 -0.50 13.13
N ALA A 125 -12.97 -1.66 12.62
CA ALA A 125 -11.70 -2.29 12.99
C ALA A 125 -10.46 -1.46 12.61
N ILE A 126 -10.57 -0.54 11.64
CA ILE A 126 -9.49 0.36 11.24
C ILE A 126 -9.77 1.83 11.61
N ASN A 127 -10.69 2.08 12.54
CA ASN A 127 -11.06 3.40 13.07
C ASN A 127 -11.43 4.41 11.97
N ILE A 128 -12.20 3.98 10.97
CA ILE A 128 -12.82 4.92 10.03
C ILE A 128 -14.08 5.46 10.68
N GLU A 129 -14.05 6.71 11.09
CA GLU A 129 -15.28 7.43 11.48
C GLU A 129 -16.05 7.79 10.20
N ALA A 130 -17.34 7.45 10.16
CA ALA A 130 -18.27 8.03 9.20
C ALA A 130 -18.45 9.51 9.60
N GLU A 131 -18.03 10.43 8.74
CA GLU A 131 -18.29 11.87 8.90
C GLU A 131 -19.77 12.20 8.70
#